data_AF-A0A2Z6API8-F1
#
_entry.id   AF-A0A2Z6API8-F1
#
_cell.length_a   1.000
_cell.length_b   1.000
_cell.length_c   1.000
_cell.angle_alpha   90.00
_cell.angle_beta   90.00
_cell.angle_gamma   90.00
#
_symmetry.space_group_name_H-M   'P 1'
#
loop_
_entity.id
_entity.type
_entity.pdbx_description
1 polymer ?
#
loop_
_entity_poly.entity_id
_entity_poly.type
_entity_poly.pdbx_seq_one_letter_code
_entity_poly.pdbx_strand_id
1 'polypeptide(L)' 'MRVRRLIGQLQAIERGLDTGQDCSTTLHLAAAVRGAVTGLIDELIESHVKEHVSGPNLTQAQRDEGAEALVTAIRRYAK' A
#
# COMPACT_ATOMS: atom_id res chain seq x y z
N MET A 1 0.30 -9.67 -8.07
CA MET A 1 -1.04 -10.23 -7.76
C MET A 1 -1.93 -9.26 -6.98
N ARG A 2 -1.45 -8.52 -5.96
CA ARG A 2 -2.29 -7.59 -5.17
C ARG A 2 -2.78 -6.34 -5.91
N VAL A 3 -1.91 -5.68 -6.67
CA VAL A 3 -2.27 -4.42 -7.38
C VAL A 3 -3.38 -4.62 -8.40
N ARG A 4 -3.33 -5.68 -9.22
CA ARG A 4 -4.41 -5.99 -10.20
C ARG A 4 -5.75 -6.24 -9.52
N ARG A 5 -5.75 -6.90 -8.35
CA ARG A 5 -6.96 -7.12 -7.55
C ARG A 5 -7.51 -5.81 -6.98
N LEU A 6 -6.64 -4.95 -6.45
CA LEU A 6 -7.01 -3.61 -5.96
C LEU A 6 -7.65 -2.75 -7.06
N ILE A 7 -7.07 -2.76 -8.26
CA ILE A 7 -7.64 -2.06 -9.43
C ILE A 7 -9.07 -2.56 -9.72
N GLY A 8 -9.27 -3.88 -9.72
CA GLY A 8 -10.61 -4.45 -9.93
C GLY A 8 -11.62 -4.06 -8.86
N GLN A 9 -11.20 -3.95 -7.60
CA GLN A 9 -12.06 -3.49 -6.50
C GLN A 9 -12.40 -2.00 -6.62
N LEU A 10 -11.44 -1.15 -7.03
CA LEU A 10 -11.67 0.27 -7.29
C LEU A 10 -12.66 0.47 -8.44
N GLN A 11 -12.51 -0.29 -9.53
CA GLN A 11 -13.47 -0.27 -10.64
C GLN A 11 -14.87 -0.74 -10.21
N ALA A 12 -14.97 -1.67 -9.24
CA ALA A 12 -16.27 -2.07 -8.70
C ALA A 12 -16.93 -0.97 -7.87
N ILE A 13 -16.14 -0.18 -7.12
CA ILE A 13 -16.64 0.99 -6.39
C ILE A 13 -17.12 2.05 -7.38
N GLU A 14 -16.32 2.38 -8.40
CA GLU A 14 -16.69 3.35 -9.46
C GLU A 14 -18.02 2.98 -10.10
N ARG A 15 -18.16 1.74 -10.59
CA ARG A 15 -19.43 1.25 -11.14
C ARG A 15 -20.59 1.33 -10.15
N GLY A 16 -20.34 1.00 -8.88
CA GLY A 16 -21.36 1.07 -7.84
C GLY A 16 -21.89 2.50 -7.63
N LEU A 17 -21.01 3.49 -7.68
CA LEU A 17 -21.36 4.91 -7.59
C LEU A 17 -22.12 5.39 -8.84
N ASP A 18 -21.68 5.00 -10.03
CA ASP A 18 -22.31 5.41 -11.30
C ASP A 18 -23.69 4.80 -11.50
N THR A 19 -23.88 3.55 -11.08
CA THR A 19 -25.14 2.80 -11.28
C THR A 19 -26.15 3.00 -10.15
N GLY A 20 -25.82 3.78 -9.11
CA GLY A 20 -26.69 3.96 -7.95
C GLY A 20 -26.85 2.69 -7.12
N GLN A 21 -25.82 1.86 -7.05
CA GLN A 21 -25.80 0.64 -6.23
C GLN A 21 -25.97 0.99 -4.74
N ASP A 22 -26.53 0.05 -3.97
CA ASP A 22 -26.78 0.22 -2.54
C ASP A 22 -25.53 0.75 -1.78
N CYS A 23 -25.75 1.80 -0.97
CA CYS A 23 -24.70 2.50 -0.23
C CYS A 23 -23.95 1.57 0.73
N SER A 24 -24.64 0.62 1.37
CA SER A 24 -24.02 -0.34 2.30
C SER A 24 -23.03 -1.25 1.56
N THR A 25 -23.43 -1.74 0.38
CA THR A 25 -22.58 -2.56 -0.48
C THR A 25 -21.34 -1.81 -0.95
N THR A 26 -21.49 -0.57 -1.41
CA THR A 26 -20.37 0.29 -1.83
C THR A 26 -19.44 0.62 -0.66
N LEU A 27 -19.98 0.85 0.54
CA LEU A 27 -19.21 1.09 1.77
C LEU A 27 -18.38 -0.14 2.16
N HIS A 28 -18.94 -1.35 2.09
CA HIS A 28 -18.19 -2.58 2.37
C HIS A 28 -17.05 -2.82 1.36
N LEU A 29 -17.26 -2.51 0.08
CA LEU A 29 -16.22 -2.57 -0.94
C LEU A 29 -15.08 -1.58 -0.63
N ALA A 30 -15.42 -0.34 -0.26
CA ALA A 30 -14.43 0.67 0.13
C ALA A 30 -13.62 0.23 1.38
N ALA A 31 -14.29 -0.36 2.38
CA ALA A 31 -13.61 -0.90 3.56
C ALA A 31 -12.64 -2.05 3.20
N ALA A 32 -13.03 -2.92 2.26
CA ALA A 32 -12.17 -4.00 1.78
C ALA A 32 -10.95 -3.46 1.00
N VAL A 33 -11.13 -2.43 0.17
CA VAL A 33 -10.04 -1.74 -0.53
C VAL A 33 -9.06 -1.12 0.48
N ARG A 34 -9.55 -0.45 1.51
CA ARG A 34 -8.70 0.12 2.56
C ARG A 34 -7.78 -0.94 3.18
N GLY A 35 -8.33 -2.10 3.56
CA GLY A 35 -7.54 -3.21 4.11
C GLY A 35 -6.52 -3.77 3.13
N ALA A 36 -6.90 -3.90 1.85
CA ALA A 36 -5.98 -4.37 0.81
C ALA A 36 -4.85 -3.38 0.51
N VAL A 37 -5.09 -2.07 0.62
CA VAL A 37 -4.05 -1.02 0.50
C VAL A 37 -3.08 -1.10 1.67
N THR A 38 -3.55 -1.22 2.91
CA THR A 38 -2.68 -1.43 4.08
C THR A 38 -1.77 -2.63 3.88
N GLY A 39 -2.33 -3.78 3.47
CA GLY A 39 -1.52 -4.97 3.22
C GLY A 39 -0.56 -4.85 2.03
N LEU A 40 -0.78 -3.94 1.08
CA LEU A 40 0.20 -3.64 0.02
C LEU A 40 1.35 -2.78 0.56
N ILE A 41 1.04 -1.80 1.41
CA ILE A 41 2.04 -0.93 2.04
C ILE A 41 2.99 -1.75 2.91
N ASP A 42 2.46 -2.70 3.68
CA ASP A 42 3.28 -3.60 4.51
C ASP A 42 4.29 -4.40 3.67
N GLU A 43 3.86 -4.94 2.53
CA GLU A 43 4.75 -5.65 1.60
C GLU A 43 5.83 -4.74 1.01
N LEU A 44 5.47 -3.50 0.63
CA LEU A 44 6.43 -2.54 0.10
C LEU A 44 7.47 -2.13 1.14
N ILE A 45 7.06 -1.96 2.41
CA ILE A 45 7.98 -1.70 3.52
C ILE A 45 8.94 -2.88 3.70
N GLU A 46 8.43 -4.11 3.69
CA GLU A 46 9.27 -5.31 3.82
C GLU A 46 10.30 -5.39 2.68
N SER A 47 9.87 -5.20 1.43
CA SER A 47 10.76 -5.16 0.27
C SER A 47 11.81 -4.07 0.40
N HIS A 48 11.42 -2.84 0.77
CA HIS A 48 12.33 -1.72 0.95
C HIS A 48 13.39 -2.01 2.01
N VAL A 49 13.00 -2.59 3.15
CA VAL A 49 13.95 -2.99 4.20
C VAL A 49 14.97 -3.99 3.66
N LYS A 50 14.52 -5.04 2.97
CA LYS A 50 15.41 -6.09 2.44
C LYS A 50 16.36 -5.56 1.37
N GLU A 51 15.88 -4.66 0.51
CA GLU A 51 16.63 -4.20 -0.66
C GLU A 51 17.54 -3.00 -0.35
N HIS A 52 17.11 -2.08 0.51
CA HIS A 52 17.76 -0.78 0.72
C HIS A 52 18.30 -0.55 2.14
N VAL A 53 17.97 -1.42 3.11
CA VAL A 53 18.46 -1.26 4.50
C VAL A 53 19.34 -2.44 4.92
N SER A 54 18.89 -3.67 4.68
CA SER A 54 19.57 -4.89 5.14
C SER A 54 20.30 -5.65 4.03
N GLY A 55 20.20 -5.21 2.77
CA GLY A 55 20.83 -5.86 1.62
C GLY A 55 22.34 -6.12 1.81
N PRO A 56 22.86 -7.29 1.39
CA PRO A 56 24.24 -7.70 1.71
C PRO A 56 25.32 -6.84 1.04
N ASN A 57 25.03 -6.23 -0.10
CA ASN A 57 25.99 -5.48 -0.92
C ASN A 57 25.90 -3.96 -0.74
N LEU A 58 25.20 -3.50 0.31
CA LEU A 58 25.03 -2.06 0.57
C LEU A 58 26.19 -1.51 1.40
N THR A 59 26.73 -0.37 0.94
CA THR A 59 27.61 0.49 1.75
C THR A 59 26.84 1.09 2.92
N GLN A 60 27.55 1.55 3.96
CA GLN A 60 26.89 2.18 5.11
C GLN A 60 26.07 3.40 4.69
N ALA A 61 26.61 4.25 3.81
CA ALA A 61 25.90 5.44 3.31
C ALA A 61 24.57 5.08 2.62
N GLN A 62 24.54 4.00 1.82
CA GLN A 62 23.31 3.53 1.19
C GLN A 62 22.30 2.99 2.20
N ARG A 63 22.77 2.32 3.27
CA ARG A 63 21.89 1.86 4.36
C ARG A 63 21.26 3.03 5.11
N ASP A 64 22.05 4.07 5.39
CA ASP A 64 21.59 5.27 6.09
C ASP A 64 20.52 6.00 5.26
N GLU A 65 20.75 6.16 3.95
CA GLU A 65 19.76 6.71 3.01
C GLU A 65 18.47 5.88 2.97
N GLY A 66 18.60 4.56 2.86
CA GLY A 66 17.45 3.65 2.87
C GLY A 66 16.65 3.72 4.16
N ALA A 67 17.32 3.85 5.30
CA ALA A 67 16.70 3.99 6.62
C ALA A 67 15.96 5.33 6.76
N GLU A 68 16.55 6.44 6.31
CA GLU A 68 15.92 7.75 6.33
C GLU A 68 14.68 7.80 5.43
N ALA A 69 14.75 7.18 4.25
CA ALA A 69 13.62 7.03 3.34
C ALA A 69 12.48 6.24 4.00
N LEU A 70 12.80 5.16 4.70
CA LEU A 70 11.81 4.35 5.43
C LEU A 70 11.14 5.14 6.56
N VAL A 71 11.91 5.85 7.39
CA VAL A 71 11.37 6.71 8.46
C VAL A 71 10.44 7.77 7.89
N THR A 72 10.82 8.38 6.76
CA THR A 72 10.00 9.38 6.07
C THR A 72 8.69 8.78 5.57
N ALA A 73 8.73 7.58 4.99
CA ALA A 73 7.53 6.88 4.51
C ALA A 73 6.58 6.53 5.68
N ILE A 74 7.12 5.97 6.77
CA ILE A 74 6.32 5.61 7.96
C ILE A 74 5.64 6.86 8.55
N ARG A 75 6.35 7.99 8.68
CA ARG A 75 5.75 9.24 9.20
C ARG A 75 4.59 9.78 8.33
N ARG A 76 4.61 9.51 7.03
CA ARG A 76 3.53 9.92 6.11
C ARG A 76 2.32 8.98 6.19
N TYR A 77 2.55 7.68 6.43
CA TYR A 77 1.50 6.67 6.48
C TYR A 77 0.89 6.47 7.88
N ALA A 78 1.67 6.65 8.95
CA ALA A 78 1.23 6.48 10.33
C ALA A 78 0.48 7.71 10.89
N LYS A 79 0.17 8.70 10.04
CA LYS A 79 -0.68 9.84 10.39
C LYS A 79 -2.15 9.55 10.12
#